data_AF-A0A7Y4WJJ4-F1
#
_entry.id   AF-A0A7Y4WJJ4-F1
#
_cell.length_a   1.000
_cell.length_b   1.000
_cell.length_c   1.000
_cell.angle_alpha   90.00
_cell.angle_beta   90.00
_cell.angle_gamma   90.00
#
_symmetry.space_group_name_H-M   'P 1'
#
loop_
_entity.id
_entity.type
_entity.pdbx_description
1 polymer ?
#
loop_
_entity_poly.entity_id
_entity_poly.type
_entity_poly.pdbx_seq_one_letter_code
_entity_poly.pdbx_strand_id
1 'polypeptide(L)'
;MTALRSLYSLYRTPEPQHLTGLGALVLVAGLQASQAVPDRAEARLDEDTAEVVRVVDGDTLEVLLGVPPDGESVKLRLCSVDTEEKISGRASSSPTKPETVFGEETAQWARGFFAELERESGGELRVGLAFPEGRRTDVYGRLLCHVLLPDGRDFNLLLVEQGKSPYFNKYGNSPIAHAAFVRAQEAARAARLGIWNPATNRAKTPGAHSAVRPYARLLPWWDARAAAIDGFRARAAREPDGWLAAEDPAAIQLAYERCQREPMLRVT
;
A
#
# COMPACT_ATOMS: atom_id res chain seq x y z
N MET A 1 23.49 10.42 -3.08
CA MET A 1 22.20 10.99 -3.54
C MET A 1 21.81 10.62 -4.98
N THR A 2 22.64 9.92 -5.77
CA THR A 2 22.30 9.55 -7.17
C THR A 2 21.66 8.16 -7.32
N ALA A 3 21.70 7.31 -6.29
CA ALA A 3 21.28 5.90 -6.38
C ALA A 3 19.77 5.63 -6.15
N LEU A 4 19.02 6.59 -5.59
CA LEU A 4 17.59 6.39 -5.27
C LEU A 4 16.63 6.76 -6.43
N ARG A 5 17.12 7.47 -7.46
CA ARG A 5 16.31 8.00 -8.58
C ARG A 5 15.83 6.97 -9.61
N SER A 6 16.12 5.68 -9.43
CA SER A 6 15.83 4.63 -10.42
C SER A 6 15.31 3.34 -9.77
N LEU A 7 14.32 3.45 -8.88
CA LEU A 7 13.90 2.32 -8.04
C LEU A 7 12.49 1.76 -8.31
N TYR A 8 11.91 2.02 -9.49
CA TYR A 8 10.59 1.46 -9.86
C TYR A 8 10.57 0.51 -11.06
N SER A 9 11.73 -0.04 -11.48
CA SER A 9 11.76 -1.05 -12.55
C SER A 9 11.06 -2.38 -12.18
N LEU A 10 10.72 -2.60 -10.91
CA LEU A 10 10.18 -3.89 -10.40
C LEU A 10 8.69 -4.12 -10.70
N TYR A 11 7.92 -3.09 -11.08
CA TYR A 11 6.49 -3.21 -11.39
C TYR A 11 6.17 -3.29 -12.88
N ARG A 12 7.19 -3.29 -13.74
CA ARG A 12 7.02 -3.46 -15.19
C ARG A 12 6.77 -4.93 -15.50
N THR A 13 5.57 -5.29 -15.92
CA THR A 13 5.30 -6.61 -16.52
C THR A 13 6.19 -6.80 -17.75
N PRO A 14 6.90 -7.94 -17.91
CA PRO A 14 7.66 -8.18 -19.14
C PRO A 14 6.68 -8.35 -20.33
N GLU A 15 6.90 -7.59 -21.39
CA GLU A 15 6.25 -7.76 -22.70
C GLU A 15 6.45 -9.20 -23.22
N PRO A 16 5.42 -9.86 -23.79
CA PRO A 16 5.58 -11.16 -24.41
C PRO A 16 6.40 -11.03 -25.70
N GLN A 17 7.63 -11.55 -25.69
CA GLN A 17 8.45 -11.62 -26.89
C GLN A 17 7.89 -12.67 -27.85
N HIS A 18 7.20 -12.21 -28.90
CA HIS A 18 6.84 -13.04 -30.04
C HIS A 18 8.07 -13.23 -30.96
N LEU A 19 8.60 -14.45 -30.98
CA LEU A 19 9.53 -14.94 -32.00
C LEU A 19 8.76 -15.32 -33.26
N THR A 20 8.96 -14.60 -34.37
CA THR A 20 8.94 -15.16 -35.74
C THR A 20 9.60 -14.17 -36.71
N GLY A 21 10.57 -14.67 -37.50
CA GLY A 21 11.27 -13.91 -38.52
C GLY A 21 10.67 -13.99 -39.94
N LEU A 22 11.34 -13.26 -40.83
CA LEU A 22 11.26 -13.19 -42.31
C LEU A 22 10.18 -12.30 -42.97
N GLY A 23 10.61 -11.08 -43.33
CA GLY A 23 10.71 -10.65 -44.74
C GLY A 23 9.50 -10.00 -45.42
N ALA A 24 9.51 -8.66 -45.54
CA ALA A 24 9.19 -7.91 -46.77
C ALA A 24 9.25 -6.39 -46.50
N LEU A 25 10.02 -5.68 -47.31
CA LEU A 25 10.14 -4.23 -47.34
C LEU A 25 8.96 -3.65 -48.16
N VAL A 26 8.06 -2.90 -47.53
CA VAL A 26 7.09 -2.03 -48.21
C VAL A 26 7.11 -0.67 -47.53
N LEU A 27 7.59 0.33 -48.26
CA LEU A 27 7.53 1.75 -47.90
C LEU A 27 6.12 2.28 -48.19
N VAL A 28 5.34 2.55 -47.14
CA VAL A 28 4.16 3.42 -47.21
C VAL A 28 4.37 4.56 -46.21
N ALA A 29 4.64 5.74 -46.75
CA ALA A 29 4.59 6.99 -46.01
C ALA A 29 3.12 7.30 -45.70
N GLY A 30 2.73 7.14 -44.44
CA GLY A 30 1.44 7.55 -43.92
C GLY A 30 1.66 8.19 -42.56
N LEU A 31 1.46 9.52 -42.50
CA LEU A 31 1.37 10.26 -41.25
C LEU A 31 0.18 9.68 -40.45
N GLN A 32 0.47 8.90 -39.42
CA GLN A 32 -0.47 8.69 -38.33
C GLN A 32 0.16 9.26 -37.08
N ALA A 33 -0.37 10.41 -36.66
CA ALA A 33 -0.13 10.97 -35.36
C ALA A 33 -0.51 9.90 -34.33
N SER A 34 0.50 9.26 -33.74
CA SER A 34 0.33 8.44 -32.55
C SER A 34 -0.25 9.37 -31.48
N GLN A 35 -1.55 9.27 -31.26
CA GLN A 35 -2.20 9.90 -30.13
C GLN A 35 -1.68 9.14 -28.91
N ALA A 36 -0.66 9.71 -28.27
CA ALA A 36 -0.18 9.23 -26.99
C ALA A 36 -1.39 9.13 -26.06
N VAL A 37 -1.72 7.90 -25.67
CA VAL A 37 -2.66 7.64 -24.59
C VAL A 37 -2.11 8.39 -23.38
N PRO A 38 -2.87 9.29 -22.73
CA PRO A 38 -2.37 10.03 -21.59
C PRO A 38 -1.97 9.01 -20.54
N ASP A 39 -0.71 9.13 -20.12
CA ASP A 39 -0.09 8.32 -19.10
C ASP A 39 -0.98 8.32 -17.85
N ARG A 40 -1.40 7.12 -17.45
CA ARG A 40 -2.27 6.95 -16.28
C ARG A 40 -1.44 7.25 -15.05
N ALA A 41 -1.64 8.45 -14.49
CA ALA A 41 -1.35 8.81 -13.10
C ALA A 41 -0.13 8.06 -12.51
N GLU A 42 1.07 8.43 -12.98
CA GLU A 42 2.28 8.14 -12.20
C GLU A 42 2.06 8.76 -10.82
N ALA A 43 1.98 7.93 -9.79
CA ALA A 43 1.93 8.39 -8.40
C ALA A 43 3.04 9.44 -8.23
N ARG A 44 2.68 10.68 -7.88
CA ARG A 44 3.68 11.71 -7.59
C ARG A 44 4.43 11.27 -6.33
N LEU A 45 5.59 10.66 -6.55
CA LEU A 45 6.56 10.33 -5.52
C LEU A 45 7.19 11.63 -5.06
N ASP A 46 6.60 12.28 -4.05
CA ASP A 46 7.40 13.13 -3.19
C ASP A 46 8.36 12.17 -2.47
N GLU A 47 9.59 12.01 -3.00
CA GLU A 47 10.63 11.13 -2.47
C GLU A 47 11.19 11.72 -1.16
N ASP A 48 10.34 11.81 -0.15
CA ASP A 48 10.77 12.15 1.19
C ASP A 48 11.51 10.96 1.76
N THR A 49 12.76 11.18 2.18
CA THR A 49 13.54 10.17 2.89
C THR A 49 13.38 10.38 4.39
N ALA A 50 13.31 9.28 5.14
CA ALA A 50 13.15 9.31 6.58
C ALA A 50 14.12 8.35 7.26
N GLU A 51 14.50 8.67 8.49
CA GLU A 51 15.23 7.76 9.37
C GLU A 51 14.21 6.94 10.17
N VAL A 52 14.39 5.62 10.24
CA VAL A 52 13.49 4.75 11.02
C VAL A 52 13.90 4.81 12.49
N VAL A 53 13.13 5.53 13.29
CA VAL A 53 13.40 5.70 14.73
C VAL A 53 12.95 4.47 15.51
N ARG A 54 11.76 3.94 15.18
CA ARG A 54 11.18 2.83 15.96
C ARG A 54 10.08 2.07 15.21
N VAL A 55 10.09 0.75 15.35
CA VAL A 55 8.95 -0.11 14.97
C VAL A 55 7.95 -0.14 16.13
N VAL A 56 6.79 0.50 15.94
CA VAL A 56 5.73 0.56 16.95
C VAL A 56 4.96 -0.76 16.98
N ASP A 57 4.56 -1.22 15.81
CA ASP A 57 3.84 -2.47 15.55
C ASP A 57 4.17 -2.98 14.14
N GLY A 58 3.66 -4.15 13.75
CA GLY A 58 3.97 -4.78 12.47
C GLY A 58 3.68 -3.93 11.23
N ASP A 59 2.74 -2.99 11.31
CA ASP A 59 2.33 -2.10 10.21
C ASP A 59 2.40 -0.61 10.54
N THR A 60 3.08 -0.27 11.65
CA THR A 60 3.21 1.10 12.15
C THR A 60 4.66 1.39 12.54
N LEU A 61 5.26 2.37 11.87
CA LEU A 61 6.61 2.86 12.15
C LEU A 61 6.56 4.28 12.72
N GLU A 62 7.55 4.65 13.51
CA GLU A 62 7.88 6.02 13.85
C GLU A 62 9.18 6.37 13.14
N VAL A 63 9.19 7.51 12.45
CA VAL A 63 10.30 7.95 11.62
C VAL A 63 10.61 9.42 11.86
N LEU A 64 11.84 9.83 11.60
CA LEU A 64 12.26 11.22 11.59
C LEU A 64 12.30 11.73 10.14
N LEU A 65 11.44 12.68 9.81
CA LEU A 65 11.49 13.41 8.55
C LEU A 65 12.54 14.52 8.64
N GLY A 66 13.30 14.74 7.56
CA GLY A 66 14.40 15.71 7.55
C GLY A 66 15.67 15.18 8.23
N VAL A 67 16.47 16.10 8.78
CA VAL A 67 17.73 15.80 9.47
C VAL A 67 17.77 16.50 10.82
N PRO A 68 18.38 15.90 11.87
CA PRO A 68 18.60 16.59 13.13
C PRO A 68 19.40 17.90 12.97
N PRO A 69 19.14 18.93 13.80
CA PRO A 69 18.16 18.99 14.90
C PRO A 69 16.73 19.36 14.46
N ASP A 70 16.55 19.77 13.20
CA ASP A 70 15.29 20.33 12.70
C ASP A 70 14.27 19.26 12.24
N GLY A 71 14.62 17.98 12.38
CA GLY A 71 13.78 16.87 11.96
C GLY A 71 12.51 16.72 12.80
N GLU A 72 11.44 16.22 12.17
CA GLU A 72 10.14 16.01 12.81
C GLU A 72 9.87 14.51 13.00
N SER A 73 9.55 14.09 14.23
CA SER A 73 9.12 12.70 14.49
C SER A 73 7.65 12.53 14.11
N VAL A 74 7.38 11.62 13.18
CA VAL A 74 6.03 11.30 12.69
C VAL A 74 5.78 9.81 12.71
N LYS A 75 4.50 9.42 12.75
CA LYS A 75 4.08 8.02 12.64
C LYS A 75 3.61 7.69 11.25
N LEU A 76 4.05 6.56 10.73
CA LEU A 76 3.62 5.99 9.46
C LEU A 76 2.60 4.88 9.72
N ARG A 77 1.54 4.84 8.92
CA ARG A 77 0.65 3.69 8.76
C ARG A 77 0.92 3.09 7.39
N LEU A 78 1.46 1.88 7.38
CA LEU A 78 1.83 1.21 6.14
C LEU A 78 0.59 0.88 5.30
N CYS A 79 0.55 1.36 4.07
CA CYS A 79 -0.53 1.09 3.11
C CYS A 79 -0.55 -0.37 2.65
N SER A 80 -1.72 -0.85 2.26
CA SER A 80 -1.93 -2.20 1.68
C SER A 80 -1.63 -3.39 2.60
N VAL A 81 -1.30 -3.15 3.87
CA VAL A 81 -1.00 -4.18 4.88
C VAL A 81 -1.81 -3.94 6.17
N ASP A 82 -2.17 -5.01 6.86
CA ASP A 82 -2.83 -4.97 8.16
C ASP A 82 -2.39 -6.18 9.01
N THR A 83 -1.23 -6.03 9.66
CA THR A 83 -0.65 -7.08 10.50
C THR A 83 -1.56 -7.40 11.68
N GLU A 84 -1.43 -8.60 12.23
CA GLU A 84 -2.14 -8.95 13.47
C GLU A 84 -1.64 -8.09 14.63
N GLU A 85 -2.51 -7.82 15.61
CA GLU A 85 -2.16 -6.99 16.76
C GLU A 85 -1.23 -7.77 17.69
N LYS A 86 -0.19 -7.08 18.18
CA LYS A 86 0.71 -7.62 19.19
C LYS A 86 0.04 -7.77 20.56
N ILE A 87 0.65 -8.53 21.47
CA ILE A 87 0.12 -8.75 22.81
C ILE A 87 0.45 -7.52 23.67
N SER A 88 -0.57 -6.79 24.09
CA SER A 88 -0.44 -5.60 24.95
C SER A 88 -1.19 -5.73 26.27
N GLY A 89 -1.98 -6.80 26.44
CA GLY A 89 -2.82 -7.02 27.62
C GLY A 89 -4.01 -6.08 27.69
N ARG A 90 -4.28 -5.33 26.62
CA ARG A 90 -5.46 -4.46 26.51
C ARG A 90 -6.61 -5.25 25.90
N ALA A 91 -7.84 -4.87 26.26
CA ALA A 91 -9.01 -5.45 25.62
C ALA A 91 -8.95 -5.17 24.11
N SER A 92 -9.11 -6.21 23.30
CA SER A 92 -9.17 -6.04 21.85
C SER A 92 -10.32 -5.09 21.49
N SER A 93 -10.02 -4.08 20.67
CA SER A 93 -11.01 -3.11 20.20
C SER A 93 -11.95 -3.68 19.12
N SER A 94 -11.65 -4.87 18.58
CA SER A 94 -12.45 -5.51 17.55
C SER A 94 -12.45 -7.04 17.67
N PRO A 95 -13.62 -7.71 17.66
CA PRO A 95 -13.71 -9.17 17.60
C PRO A 95 -13.01 -9.78 16.38
N THR A 96 -12.76 -8.98 15.34
CA THR A 96 -12.09 -9.41 14.10
C THR A 96 -10.61 -9.05 14.04
N LYS A 97 -10.08 -8.43 15.09
CA LYS A 97 -8.66 -8.06 15.23
C LYS A 97 -8.18 -8.33 16.67
N PRO A 98 -8.17 -9.61 17.09
CA PRO A 98 -7.63 -9.97 18.40
C PRO A 98 -6.12 -9.74 18.45
N GLU A 99 -5.57 -9.59 19.66
CA GLU A 99 -4.12 -9.73 19.88
C GLU A 99 -3.73 -11.18 19.58
N THR A 100 -2.55 -11.41 19.01
CA THR A 100 -2.11 -12.75 18.60
C THR A 100 -0.62 -12.96 18.91
N VAL A 101 -0.20 -14.22 19.00
CA VAL A 101 1.23 -14.56 19.14
C VAL A 101 2.00 -14.11 17.91
N PHE A 102 1.42 -14.31 16.72
CA PHE A 102 2.11 -13.94 15.48
C PHE A 102 2.17 -12.43 15.23
N GLY A 103 1.25 -11.65 15.76
CA GLY A 103 1.36 -10.18 15.81
C GLY A 103 2.60 -9.73 16.58
N GLU A 104 2.85 -10.32 17.75
CA GLU A 104 4.07 -10.06 18.52
C GLU A 104 5.34 -10.53 17.78
N GLU A 105 5.34 -11.75 17.22
CA GLU A 105 6.46 -12.26 16.41
C GLU A 105 6.73 -11.39 15.17
N THR A 106 5.69 -10.80 14.57
CA THR A 106 5.81 -9.89 13.42
C THR A 106 6.42 -8.56 13.82
N ALA A 107 5.99 -7.96 14.93
CA ALA A 107 6.59 -6.74 15.46
C ALA A 107 8.06 -6.94 15.84
N GLN A 108 8.41 -8.09 16.44
CA GLN A 108 9.80 -8.45 16.76
C GLN A 108 10.64 -8.66 15.50
N TRP A 109 10.10 -9.37 14.50
CA TRP A 109 10.77 -9.56 13.21
C TRP A 109 11.07 -8.21 12.54
N ALA A 110 10.10 -7.30 12.49
CA ALA A 110 10.30 -5.98 11.88
C ALA A 110 11.36 -5.16 12.63
N ARG A 111 11.41 -5.22 13.97
CA ARG A 111 12.48 -4.58 14.78
C ARG A 111 13.86 -5.12 14.40
N GLY A 112 13.99 -6.45 14.36
CA GLY A 112 15.25 -7.10 13.98
C GLY A 112 15.67 -6.75 12.56
N PHE A 113 14.72 -6.74 11.63
CA PHE A 113 14.95 -6.40 10.23
C PHE A 113 15.53 -4.99 10.04
N PHE A 114 14.93 -3.98 10.67
CA PHE A 114 15.45 -2.60 10.56
C PHE A 114 16.76 -2.40 11.32
N ALA A 115 16.95 -3.03 12.48
CA ALA A 115 18.22 -2.97 13.20
C ALA A 115 19.37 -3.61 12.42
N GLU A 116 19.10 -4.70 11.70
CA GLU A 116 20.07 -5.33 10.80
C GLU A 116 20.41 -4.44 9.61
N LEU A 117 19.40 -3.85 8.96
CA LEU A 117 19.63 -2.88 7.88
C LEU A 117 20.43 -1.65 8.34
N GLU A 118 20.18 -1.17 9.56
CA GLU A 118 20.94 -0.07 10.16
C GLU A 118 22.41 -0.44 10.38
N ARG A 119 22.66 -1.63 10.95
CA ARG A 119 24.00 -2.18 11.12
C ARG A 119 24.73 -2.30 9.77
N GLU A 120 24.06 -2.78 8.73
CA GLU A 120 24.62 -2.92 7.38
C GLU A 120 24.87 -1.57 6.70
N SER A 121 24.07 -0.55 7.04
CA SER A 121 24.22 0.81 6.56
C SER A 121 25.25 1.64 7.35
N GLY A 122 25.97 1.03 8.31
CA GLY A 122 26.94 1.73 9.15
C GLY A 122 26.32 2.73 10.14
N GLY A 123 25.04 2.57 10.48
CA GLY A 123 24.31 3.46 11.40
C GLY A 123 23.58 4.62 10.72
N GLU A 124 23.60 4.71 9.39
CA GLU A 124 22.98 5.83 8.63
C GLU A 124 21.79 5.36 7.78
N LEU A 125 20.93 4.49 8.33
CA LEU A 125 19.79 3.95 7.57
C LEU A 125 18.74 5.03 7.29
N ARG A 126 18.51 5.31 6.00
CA ARG A 126 17.35 6.06 5.52
C ARG A 126 16.51 5.21 4.58
N VAL A 127 15.20 5.37 4.68
CA VAL A 127 14.21 4.75 3.79
C VAL A 127 13.51 5.81 2.97
N GLY A 128 13.05 5.45 1.77
CA GLY A 128 12.17 6.30 0.96
C GLY A 128 10.71 6.12 1.38
N LEU A 129 9.92 7.19 1.27
CA LEU A 129 8.47 7.14 1.47
C LEU A 129 7.76 7.35 0.14
N ALA A 130 6.85 6.43 -0.21
CA ALA A 130 6.02 6.54 -1.40
C ALA A 130 4.55 6.68 -0.99
N PHE A 131 3.91 7.76 -1.44
CA PHE A 131 2.54 8.11 -1.07
C PHE A 131 1.57 7.74 -2.20
N PRO A 132 0.63 6.81 -1.98
CA PRO A 132 -0.48 6.60 -2.91
C PRO A 132 -1.30 7.89 -3.09
N GLU A 133 -1.93 8.03 -4.25
CA GLU A 133 -2.82 9.16 -4.50
C GLU A 133 -3.98 9.23 -3.50
N GLY A 134 -4.39 10.45 -3.17
CA GLY A 134 -5.51 10.74 -2.28
C GLY A 134 -5.05 11.19 -0.90
N ARG A 135 -5.74 10.70 0.14
CA ARG A 135 -5.57 11.13 1.53
C ARG A 135 -4.17 10.77 2.04
N ARG A 136 -3.41 11.77 2.48
CA ARG A 136 -2.04 11.61 3.03
C ARG A 136 -1.99 11.12 4.48
N THR A 137 -3.02 11.39 5.27
CA THR A 137 -3.05 11.07 6.71
C THR A 137 -4.32 10.33 7.10
N ASP A 138 -4.21 9.39 8.03
CA ASP A 138 -5.40 8.80 8.63
C ASP A 138 -6.03 9.70 9.71
N VAL A 139 -7.15 9.25 10.29
CA VAL A 139 -7.88 9.99 11.35
C VAL A 139 -7.09 10.18 12.64
N TYR A 140 -5.97 9.46 12.80
CA TYR A 140 -5.07 9.57 13.95
C TYR A 140 -3.83 10.42 13.63
N GLY A 141 -3.79 11.05 12.46
CA GLY A 141 -2.67 11.89 12.02
C GLY A 141 -1.45 11.12 11.54
N ARG A 142 -1.55 9.79 11.31
CA ARG A 142 -0.44 9.01 10.77
C ARG A 142 -0.35 9.18 9.26
N LEU A 143 0.86 9.31 8.73
CA LEU A 143 1.11 9.35 7.29
C LEU A 143 0.84 7.98 6.65
N LEU A 144 0.09 7.96 5.56
CA LEU A 144 -0.26 6.77 4.79
C LEU A 144 0.74 6.59 3.65
N CYS A 145 1.63 5.60 3.75
CA CYS A 145 2.69 5.41 2.76
C CYS A 145 3.15 3.94 2.62
N HIS A 146 3.93 3.73 1.57
CA HIS A 146 4.83 2.60 1.39
C HIS A 146 6.25 3.00 1.81
N VAL A 147 6.97 2.06 2.43
CA VAL A 147 8.36 2.25 2.83
C VAL A 147 9.28 1.55 1.83
N LEU A 148 10.06 2.34 1.10
CA LEU A 148 11.04 1.87 0.12
C LEU A 148 12.39 1.68 0.80
N LEU A 149 12.89 0.45 0.77
CA LEU A 149 14.17 0.07 1.33
C LEU A 149 15.33 0.59 0.46
N PRO A 150 16.57 0.70 1.00
CA PRO A 150 17.72 1.18 0.24
C PRO A 150 18.02 0.36 -1.04
N ASP A 151 17.66 -0.92 -1.05
CA ASP A 151 17.80 -1.82 -2.20
C ASP A 151 16.64 -1.74 -3.22
N GLY A 152 15.69 -0.83 -3.01
CA GLY A 152 14.54 -0.61 -3.88
C GLY A 152 13.34 -1.51 -3.61
N ARG A 153 13.41 -2.43 -2.65
CA ARG A 153 12.24 -3.24 -2.28
C ARG A 153 11.20 -2.41 -1.54
N ASP A 154 9.94 -2.74 -1.76
CA ASP A 154 8.82 -2.22 -0.96
C ASP A 154 8.65 -3.09 0.29
N PHE A 155 8.89 -2.51 1.46
CA PHE A 155 8.74 -3.21 2.74
C PHE A 155 7.30 -3.66 3.00
N ASN A 156 6.31 -2.93 2.51
CA ASN A 156 4.90 -3.29 2.65
C ASN A 156 4.60 -4.56 1.83
N LEU A 157 5.14 -4.65 0.61
CA LEU A 157 5.03 -5.86 -0.22
C LEU A 157 5.75 -7.04 0.44
N LEU A 158 6.95 -6.82 0.99
CA LEU A 158 7.72 -7.84 1.70
C LEU A 158 6.94 -8.45 2.88
N LEU A 159 6.18 -7.65 3.63
CA LEU A 159 5.30 -8.16 4.69
C LEU A 159 4.28 -9.18 4.16
N VAL A 160 3.73 -8.95 2.97
CA VAL A 160 2.75 -9.88 2.37
C VAL A 160 3.45 -11.11 1.80
N GLU A 161 4.60 -10.94 1.13
CA GLU A 161 5.42 -12.03 0.62
C GLU A 161 5.84 -13.02 1.72
N GLN A 162 6.19 -12.51 2.90
CA GLN A 162 6.60 -13.32 4.05
C GLN A 162 5.42 -13.86 4.88
N GLY A 163 4.17 -13.61 4.46
CA GLY A 163 2.98 -14.01 5.20
C GLY A 163 2.84 -13.32 6.56
N LYS A 164 3.50 -12.17 6.77
CA LYS A 164 3.40 -11.32 7.98
C LYS A 164 2.13 -10.47 7.98
N SER A 165 1.58 -10.20 6.80
CA SER A 165 0.34 -9.45 6.61
C SER A 165 -0.49 -10.03 5.46
N PRO A 166 -1.83 -9.97 5.51
CA PRO A 166 -2.62 -10.15 4.31
C PRO A 166 -2.45 -8.94 3.39
N TYR A 167 -2.79 -9.10 2.11
CA TYR A 167 -3.02 -7.94 1.26
C TYR A 167 -4.30 -7.24 1.71
N PHE A 168 -4.16 -6.04 2.27
CA PHE A 168 -5.24 -5.28 2.88
C PHE A 168 -5.78 -4.21 1.93
N ASN A 169 -6.69 -4.61 1.05
CA ASN A 169 -7.34 -3.76 0.03
C ASN A 169 -8.72 -3.22 0.44
N LYS A 170 -9.08 -3.27 1.74
CA LYS A 170 -10.38 -2.79 2.25
C LYS A 170 -10.75 -1.36 1.80
N TYR A 171 -9.75 -0.50 1.59
CA TYR A 171 -9.94 0.89 1.16
C TYR A 171 -9.64 1.13 -0.33
N GLY A 172 -9.70 0.06 -1.14
CA GLY A 172 -9.41 0.06 -2.56
C GLY A 172 -8.19 -0.79 -2.86
N ASN A 173 -8.11 -1.28 -4.10
CA ASN A 173 -6.89 -1.93 -4.56
C ASN A 173 -5.73 -0.91 -4.59
N SER A 174 -4.52 -1.43 -4.45
CA SER A 174 -3.31 -0.63 -4.38
C SER A 174 -3.10 0.01 -5.75
N PRO A 175 -3.14 1.35 -5.86
CA PRO A 175 -2.96 2.01 -7.15
C PRO A 175 -1.53 1.85 -7.68
N ILE A 176 -0.59 1.54 -6.78
CA ILE A 176 0.84 1.43 -7.09
C ILE A 176 1.22 -0.01 -7.50
N ALA A 177 0.65 -1.03 -6.85
CA ALA A 177 1.25 -2.37 -6.85
C ALA A 177 0.24 -3.53 -6.75
N HIS A 178 -1.04 -3.34 -7.11
CA HIS A 178 -2.10 -4.35 -6.90
C HIS A 178 -1.71 -5.77 -7.34
N ALA A 179 -1.23 -5.94 -8.58
CA ALA A 179 -0.90 -7.26 -9.10
C ALA A 179 0.26 -7.93 -8.35
N ALA A 180 1.23 -7.17 -7.84
CA ALA A 180 2.33 -7.70 -7.05
C ALA A 180 1.84 -8.21 -5.69
N PHE A 181 0.98 -7.44 -5.01
CA PHE A 181 0.37 -7.85 -3.74
C PHE A 181 -0.49 -9.11 -3.87
N VAL A 182 -1.28 -9.23 -4.95
CA VAL A 182 -2.07 -10.44 -5.23
C VAL A 182 -1.16 -11.65 -5.36
N ARG A 183 -0.13 -11.58 -6.21
CA ARG A 183 0.82 -12.69 -6.39
C ARG A 183 1.57 -13.04 -5.10
N ALA A 184 2.01 -12.04 -4.34
CA ALA A 184 2.69 -12.24 -3.07
C ALA A 184 1.78 -12.99 -2.07
N GLN A 185 0.52 -12.57 -1.95
CA GLN A 185 -0.45 -13.23 -1.08
C GLN A 185 -0.72 -14.67 -1.51
N GLU A 186 -0.91 -14.92 -2.81
CA GLU A 186 -1.14 -16.27 -3.34
C GLU A 186 0.05 -17.20 -3.07
N ALA A 187 1.27 -16.71 -3.31
CA ALA A 187 2.50 -17.45 -3.02
C ALA A 187 2.65 -17.77 -1.52
N ALA A 188 2.45 -16.77 -0.65
CA ALA A 188 2.51 -16.95 0.79
C ALA A 188 1.44 -17.93 1.31
N ARG A 189 0.24 -17.92 0.74
CA ARG A 189 -0.84 -18.88 1.03
C ARG A 189 -0.47 -20.30 0.60
N ALA A 190 0.03 -20.46 -0.62
CA ALA A 190 0.44 -21.76 -1.15
C ALA A 190 1.57 -22.38 -0.31
N ALA A 191 2.54 -21.56 0.10
CA ALA A 191 3.66 -21.97 0.95
C ALA A 191 3.30 -22.07 2.44
N ARG A 192 2.06 -21.72 2.84
CA ARG A 192 1.61 -21.67 4.25
C ARG A 192 2.57 -20.87 5.12
N LEU A 193 2.91 -19.65 4.70
CA LEU A 193 3.77 -18.76 5.47
C LEU A 193 2.97 -17.99 6.51
N GLY A 194 3.55 -17.79 7.70
CA GLY A 194 3.03 -16.90 8.73
C GLY A 194 1.55 -17.08 9.04
N ILE A 195 0.74 -16.03 8.81
CA ILE A 195 -0.71 -16.03 9.06
C ILE A 195 -1.48 -17.10 8.26
N TRP A 196 -0.89 -17.62 7.20
CA TRP A 196 -1.50 -18.66 6.35
C TRP A 196 -1.25 -20.08 6.86
N ASN A 197 -0.38 -20.25 7.86
CA ASN A 197 -0.19 -21.54 8.52
C ASN A 197 -1.18 -21.69 9.68
N PRO A 198 -2.07 -22.71 9.66
CA PRO A 198 -3.07 -22.93 10.71
C PRO A 198 -2.46 -23.29 12.07
N ALA A 199 -1.15 -23.57 12.16
CA ALA A 199 -0.45 -23.81 13.42
C ALA A 199 0.13 -22.54 14.06
N THR A 200 0.29 -21.45 13.31
CA THR A 200 1.02 -20.24 13.74
C THR A 200 0.50 -19.64 15.04
N ASN A 201 -0.82 -19.48 15.16
CA ASN A 201 -1.46 -18.88 16.33
C ASN A 201 -2.05 -19.90 17.31
N ARG A 202 -1.72 -21.19 17.17
CA ARG A 202 -2.17 -22.20 18.12
C ARG A 202 -1.35 -22.11 19.40
N ALA A 203 -2.03 -22.28 20.54
CA ALA A 203 -1.36 -22.42 21.83
C ALA A 203 -0.35 -23.57 21.79
N LYS A 204 0.92 -23.28 22.10
CA LYS A 204 2.00 -24.28 22.20
C LYS A 204 1.98 -25.03 23.54
N THR A 205 1.40 -24.42 24.57
CA THR A 205 1.26 -24.98 25.93
C THR A 205 -0.14 -24.70 26.50
N PRO A 206 -0.66 -25.53 27.41
CA PRO A 206 -1.93 -25.26 28.08
C PRO A 206 -1.92 -23.90 28.77
N GLY A 207 -2.94 -23.07 28.51
CA GLY A 207 -3.08 -21.73 29.06
C GLY A 207 -2.32 -20.62 28.33
N ALA A 208 -1.53 -20.93 27.30
CA ALA A 208 -0.90 -19.91 26.47
C ALA A 208 -1.94 -19.14 25.62
N HIS A 209 -1.64 -17.87 25.35
CA HIS A 209 -2.47 -17.02 24.49
C HIS A 209 -2.62 -17.62 23.09
N SER A 210 -3.83 -17.65 22.57
CA SER A 210 -4.15 -18.22 21.26
C SER A 210 -5.41 -17.56 20.72
N ALA A 211 -5.26 -16.82 19.63
CA ALA A 211 -6.37 -16.22 18.92
C ALA A 211 -6.09 -16.26 17.42
N VAL A 212 -7.12 -16.54 16.63
CA VAL A 212 -7.01 -16.62 15.17
C VAL A 212 -7.89 -15.56 14.56
N ARG A 213 -7.32 -14.79 13.64
CA ARG A 213 -8.08 -13.81 12.88
C ARG A 213 -8.90 -14.50 11.78
N PRO A 214 -10.18 -14.15 11.57
CA PRO A 214 -11.06 -14.88 10.64
C PRO A 214 -10.84 -14.46 9.17
N TYR A 215 -9.64 -14.67 8.62
CA TYR A 215 -9.30 -14.24 7.25
C TYR A 215 -10.23 -14.81 6.17
N ALA A 216 -10.71 -16.05 6.33
CA ALA A 216 -11.67 -16.64 5.40
C ALA A 216 -12.97 -15.83 5.26
N ARG A 217 -13.35 -15.08 6.31
CA ARG A 217 -14.49 -14.16 6.27
C ARG A 217 -14.09 -12.74 5.85
N LEU A 218 -12.90 -12.29 6.27
CA LEU A 218 -12.44 -10.93 6.04
C LEU A 218 -12.03 -10.67 4.59
N LEU A 219 -11.26 -11.58 3.98
CA LEU A 219 -10.72 -11.37 2.63
C LEU A 219 -11.81 -11.17 1.57
N PRO A 220 -12.84 -12.05 1.46
CA PRO A 220 -13.88 -11.84 0.44
C PRO A 220 -14.63 -10.51 0.61
N TRP A 221 -14.80 -10.05 1.86
CA TRP A 221 -15.42 -8.77 2.14
C TRP A 221 -14.51 -7.59 1.76
N TRP A 222 -13.20 -7.68 2.01
CA TRP A 222 -12.24 -6.67 1.56
C TRP A 222 -12.17 -6.60 0.04
N ASP A 223 -12.11 -7.75 -0.63
CA ASP A 223 -12.08 -7.83 -2.10
C ASP A 223 -13.35 -7.24 -2.73
N ALA A 224 -14.53 -7.58 -2.20
CA ALA A 224 -15.79 -7.00 -2.66
C ALA A 224 -15.82 -5.47 -2.48
N ARG A 225 -15.28 -4.97 -1.37
CA ARG A 225 -15.19 -3.53 -1.11
C ARG A 225 -14.18 -2.85 -2.03
N ALA A 226 -13.03 -3.48 -2.28
CA ALA A 226 -12.02 -2.99 -3.22
C ALA A 226 -12.61 -2.88 -4.64
N ALA A 227 -13.31 -3.91 -5.10
CA ALA A 227 -13.98 -3.93 -6.40
C ALA A 227 -15.05 -2.82 -6.52
N ALA A 228 -15.81 -2.56 -5.45
CA ALA A 228 -16.78 -1.47 -5.43
C ALA A 228 -16.11 -0.09 -5.54
N ILE A 229 -14.98 0.11 -4.84
CA ILE A 229 -14.20 1.35 -4.88
C ILE A 229 -13.58 1.55 -6.28
N ASP A 230 -13.00 0.52 -6.86
CA ASP A 230 -12.41 0.60 -8.20
C ASP A 230 -13.50 0.84 -9.26
N GLY A 231 -14.66 0.20 -9.13
CA GLY A 231 -15.81 0.45 -9.98
C GLY A 231 -16.30 1.91 -9.87
N PHE A 232 -16.29 2.48 -8.67
CA PHE A 232 -16.59 3.90 -8.47
C PHE A 232 -15.55 4.79 -9.12
N ARG A 233 -14.25 4.56 -8.88
CA ARG A 233 -13.15 5.32 -9.48
C ARG A 233 -13.21 5.30 -11.01
N ALA A 234 -13.48 4.14 -11.60
CA ALA A 234 -13.63 3.99 -13.05
C ALA A 234 -14.84 4.74 -13.62
N ARG A 235 -15.95 4.84 -12.87
CA ARG A 235 -17.10 5.68 -13.26
C ARG A 235 -16.76 7.17 -13.14
N ALA A 236 -16.18 7.57 -12.01
CA ALA A 236 -15.77 8.96 -11.77
C ALA A 236 -14.79 9.45 -12.84
N ALA A 237 -13.84 8.62 -13.26
CA ALA A 237 -12.89 8.96 -14.33
C ALA A 237 -13.56 9.14 -15.70
N ARG A 238 -14.71 8.51 -15.98
CA ARG A 238 -15.47 8.70 -17.23
C ARG A 238 -16.34 9.96 -17.21
N GLU A 239 -16.76 10.38 -16.03
CA GLU A 239 -17.65 11.52 -15.81
C GLU A 239 -17.07 12.41 -14.71
N PRO A 240 -15.91 13.07 -14.94
CA PRO A 240 -15.20 13.81 -13.89
C PRO A 240 -16.05 14.91 -13.25
N ASP A 241 -16.95 15.52 -14.02
CA ASP A 241 -17.85 16.55 -13.53
C ASP A 241 -19.09 15.97 -12.80
N GLY A 242 -19.37 14.67 -12.95
CA GLY A 242 -20.56 14.01 -12.37
C GLY A 242 -20.40 13.63 -10.90
N TRP A 243 -19.17 13.59 -10.38
CA TRP A 243 -18.88 13.08 -9.05
C TRP A 243 -17.92 14.02 -8.32
N LEU A 244 -18.45 14.75 -7.34
CA LEU A 244 -17.68 15.72 -6.57
C LEU A 244 -17.51 15.22 -5.14
N ALA A 245 -16.28 15.30 -4.61
CA ALA A 245 -15.99 14.89 -3.25
C ALA A 245 -16.63 15.87 -2.26
N ALA A 246 -17.59 15.38 -1.46
CA ALA A 246 -18.34 16.21 -0.52
C ALA A 246 -17.50 16.74 0.66
N GLU A 247 -16.28 16.22 0.83
CA GLU A 247 -15.32 16.66 1.84
C GLU A 247 -14.23 17.59 1.30
N ASP A 248 -14.21 17.87 -0.01
CA ASP A 248 -13.26 18.81 -0.62
C ASP A 248 -13.95 20.17 -0.85
N PRO A 249 -13.55 21.23 -0.12
CA PRO A 249 -14.13 22.56 -0.27
C PRO A 249 -14.10 23.08 -1.70
N ALA A 250 -13.06 22.76 -2.48
CA ALA A 250 -12.96 23.17 -3.87
C ALA A 250 -13.98 22.42 -4.75
N ALA A 251 -14.15 21.12 -4.52
CA ALA A 251 -15.16 20.33 -5.21
C ALA A 251 -16.59 20.77 -4.86
N ILE A 252 -16.86 21.12 -3.60
CA ILE A 252 -18.15 21.68 -3.16
C ILE A 252 -18.41 23.02 -3.85
N GLN A 253 -17.42 23.91 -3.89
CA GLN A 253 -17.53 25.20 -4.56
C GLN A 253 -17.81 25.02 -6.06
N LEU A 254 -17.09 24.11 -6.73
CA LEU A 254 -17.34 23.77 -8.13
C LEU A 254 -18.76 23.23 -8.34
N ALA A 255 -19.25 22.37 -7.44
CA ALA A 255 -20.62 21.86 -7.47
C ALA A 255 -21.64 23.00 -7.40
N TYR A 256 -21.43 23.92 -6.45
CA TYR A 256 -22.29 25.08 -6.24
C TYR A 256 -22.35 25.96 -7.49
N GLU A 257 -21.20 26.32 -8.05
CA GLU A 257 -21.11 27.14 -9.27
C GLU A 257 -21.79 26.47 -10.47
N ARG A 258 -21.69 25.14 -10.57
CA ARG A 258 -22.39 24.37 -11.61
C ARG A 258 -23.91 24.42 -11.42
N CYS A 259 -24.41 24.23 -10.20
CA CYS A 259 -25.83 24.36 -9.87
C CYS A 259 -26.40 25.78 -10.08
N GLN A 260 -25.55 26.81 -10.08
CA GLN A 260 -25.95 28.17 -10.46
C GLN A 260 -26.06 28.33 -11.99
N ARG A 261 -25.13 27.75 -12.76
CA ARG A 261 -25.14 27.81 -14.24
C ARG A 261 -26.19 26.92 -14.89
N GLU A 262 -26.50 25.78 -14.28
CA GLU A 262 -27.46 24.80 -14.78
C GLU A 262 -28.54 24.52 -13.72
N PRO A 263 -29.58 25.37 -13.58
CA PRO A 263 -30.59 25.25 -12.53
C PRO A 263 -31.33 23.91 -12.51
N MET A 264 -31.38 23.22 -13.66
CA MET A 264 -31.97 21.88 -13.81
C MET A 264 -31.23 20.78 -13.02
N LEU A 265 -30.00 21.04 -12.57
CA LEU A 265 -29.22 20.11 -11.74
C LEU A 265 -29.51 20.25 -10.24
N ARG A 266 -30.35 21.21 -9.83
CA ARG A 266 -30.77 21.36 -8.43
C ARG A 266 -31.75 20.24 -8.07
N VAL A 267 -31.34 19.36 -7.16
CA VAL A 267 -32.27 18.42 -6.50
C VAL A 267 -32.85 19.14 -5.29
N THR A 268 -34.17 19.33 -5.26
CA THR A 268 -34.92 19.87 -4.11
C THR A 268 -35.03 18.86 -2.98
#